data_AF-A0A6A0AFA6-F1
#
_entry.id   AF-A0A6A0AFA6-F1
#
_cell.length_a   1.000
_cell.length_b   1.000
_cell.length_c   1.000
_cell.angle_alpha   90.00
_cell.angle_beta   90.00
_cell.angle_gamma   90.00
#
_symmetry.space_group_name_H-M   'P 1'
#
loop_
_entity.id
_entity.type
_entity.pdbx_description
1 polymer ?
#
loop_
_entity_poly.entity_id
_entity_poly.type
_entity_poly.pdbx_seq_one_letter_code
_entity_poly.pdbx_strand_id
1 'polypeptide(L)'
;MEKGKQDLRTVDQLPVELGLGTEFVFHPIFACPVSRDQATPDNPPMLLPCNHVLCQQSVLKIAKSRTRVFKCPYCPVEAQADNLRPLTFPDII
;
A
#
# COMPACT_ATOMS: atom_id res chain seq x y z
N MET A 1 20.10 -6.91 17.00
CA MET A 1 20.98 -7.68 16.10
C MET A 1 21.71 -6.66 15.23
N GLU A 2 22.90 -6.25 15.67
CA GLU A 2 23.70 -5.23 14.99
C GLU A 2 24.23 -5.78 13.66
N LYS A 3 23.96 -5.08 12.55
CA LYS A 3 24.59 -5.37 11.26
C LYS A 3 26.10 -5.16 11.42
N GLY A 4 26.89 -6.22 11.25
CA GLY A 4 28.34 -6.17 11.34
C GLY A 4 28.90 -5.07 10.42
N LYS A 5 29.57 -4.08 11.01
CA LYS A 5 30.31 -3.05 10.27
C LYS A 5 31.57 -3.70 9.72
N GLN A 6 31.50 -4.15 8.48
CA GLN A 6 32.67 -4.58 7.71
C GLN A 6 33.49 -3.33 7.31
N ASP A 7 34.79 -3.37 7.56
CA ASP A 7 35.71 -2.32 7.13
C ASP A 7 35.89 -2.41 5.61
N LEU A 8 35.40 -1.39 4.91
CA LEU A 8 35.33 -1.36 3.46
C LEU A 8 36.73 -1.34 2.80
N ARG A 9 37.78 -1.03 3.57
CA ARG A 9 39.16 -0.98 3.08
C ARG A 9 39.84 -2.35 3.00
N THR A 10 39.25 -3.38 3.61
CA THR A 10 39.84 -4.72 3.71
C THR A 10 39.12 -5.78 2.90
N VAL A 11 38.11 -5.40 2.10
CA VAL A 11 37.35 -6.32 1.27
C VAL A 11 37.83 -6.28 -0.18
N ASP A 12 38.06 -7.44 -0.77
CA ASP A 12 38.49 -7.57 -2.17
C ASP A 12 37.39 -7.18 -3.18
N GLN A 13 36.13 -7.20 -2.75
CA GLN A 13 34.98 -6.79 -3.55
C GLN A 13 34.14 -5.76 -2.79
N LEU A 14 33.87 -4.65 -3.47
CA LEU A 14 33.02 -3.59 -2.97
C LEU A 14 31.57 -3.85 -3.40
N PRO A 15 30.60 -3.77 -2.48
CA PRO A 15 29.20 -3.72 -2.87
C PRO A 15 29.00 -2.48 -3.73
N VAL A 16 28.59 -2.68 -4.98
CA VAL A 16 28.21 -1.60 -5.89
C VAL A 16 26.73 -1.73 -6.19
N GLU A 17 26.04 -0.59 -6.26
CA GLU A 17 24.66 -0.57 -6.74
C GLU A 17 24.66 -0.96 -8.21
N LEU A 18 24.04 -2.10 -8.52
CA LEU A 18 23.82 -2.53 -9.89
C LEU A 18 22.50 -1.91 -10.35
N GLY A 19 22.54 -1.18 -11.47
CA GLY A 19 21.34 -0.72 -12.15
C GLY A 19 20.58 -1.92 -12.70
N LEU A 20 19.71 -2.49 -11.88
CA LEU A 20 18.79 -3.54 -12.29
C LEU A 20 17.75 -2.93 -13.24
N GLY A 21 17.42 -3.63 -14.33
CA GLY A 21 16.33 -3.23 -15.21
C GLY A 21 15.00 -3.16 -14.46
N THR A 22 14.03 -2.42 -14.98
CA THR A 22 12.71 -2.23 -14.36
C THR A 22 11.99 -3.55 -14.09
N GLU A 23 12.32 -4.61 -14.83
CA GLU A 23 11.82 -5.97 -14.63
C GLU A 23 12.24 -6.61 -13.30
N PHE A 24 13.26 -6.07 -12.63
CA PHE A 24 13.74 -6.53 -11.33
C PHE A 24 13.42 -5.55 -10.19
N VAL A 25 12.65 -4.50 -10.47
CA VAL A 25 12.16 -3.56 -9.45
C VAL A 25 10.79 -4.02 -8.99
N PHE A 26 10.78 -4.78 -7.88
CA PHE A 26 9.53 -5.26 -7.28
C PHE A 26 8.99 -4.23 -6.29
N HIS A 27 7.80 -3.70 -6.58
CA HIS A 27 7.10 -2.82 -5.67
C HIS A 27 6.18 -3.61 -4.73
N PRO A 28 6.04 -3.19 -3.46
CA PRO A 28 5.07 -3.79 -2.56
C PRO A 28 3.66 -3.66 -3.14
N ILE A 29 2.96 -4.78 -3.27
CA ILE A 29 1.58 -4.77 -3.71
C ILE A 29 0.66 -4.70 -2.49
N PHE A 30 -0.32 -3.79 -2.53
CA PHE A 30 -1.32 -3.72 -1.49
C PHE A 30 -2.32 -4.87 -1.60
N ALA A 31 -2.43 -5.67 -0.54
CA ALA A 31 -3.53 -6.63 -0.37
C ALA A 31 -4.55 -6.06 0.62
N CYS A 32 -5.82 -6.05 0.22
CA CYS A 32 -6.89 -5.53 1.05
C CYS A 32 -7.02 -6.33 2.34
N PRO A 33 -6.96 -5.71 3.52
CA PRO A 33 -6.92 -6.47 4.77
C PRO A 33 -8.29 -7.10 5.13
N VAL A 34 -9.39 -6.66 4.49
CA VAL A 34 -10.73 -7.25 4.68
C VAL A 34 -11.12 -8.25 3.60
N SER A 35 -10.77 -8.03 2.33
CA SER A 35 -11.12 -8.96 1.26
C SER A 35 -10.03 -9.97 0.95
N ARG A 36 -8.78 -9.69 1.37
CA ARG A 36 -7.56 -10.45 1.07
C ARG A 36 -7.21 -10.47 -0.42
N ASP A 37 -7.87 -9.64 -1.22
CA ASP A 37 -7.60 -9.49 -2.65
C ASP A 37 -6.51 -8.44 -2.86
N GLN A 38 -5.67 -8.69 -3.87
CA GLN A 38 -4.70 -7.72 -4.36
C GLN A 38 -5.41 -6.50 -4.96
N ALA A 39 -4.92 -5.29 -4.67
CA ALA A 39 -5.36 -4.09 -5.35
C ALA A 39 -4.98 -4.11 -6.83
N THR A 40 -5.85 -3.54 -7.65
CA THR A 40 -5.69 -3.40 -9.10
C THR A 40 -6.02 -1.96 -9.51
N PRO A 41 -5.69 -1.53 -10.74
CA PRO A 41 -6.12 -0.22 -11.24
C PRO A 41 -7.64 -0.01 -11.17
N ASP A 42 -8.44 -1.06 -11.38
CA ASP A 42 -9.92 -1.03 -11.30
C ASP A 42 -10.47 -1.17 -9.88
N ASN A 43 -9.62 -1.56 -8.92
CA ASN A 43 -9.97 -1.68 -7.51
C ASN A 43 -8.83 -1.12 -6.65
N PRO A 44 -8.61 0.20 -6.70
CA PRO A 44 -7.46 0.81 -6.06
C PRO A 44 -7.60 0.78 -4.53
N PRO A 45 -6.46 0.85 -3.81
CA PRO A 45 -6.46 1.09 -2.38
C PRO A 45 -6.99 2.50 -2.09
N MET A 46 -7.95 2.62 -1.18
CA MET A 46 -8.59 3.87 -0.78
C MET A 46 -8.21 4.20 0.66
N LEU A 47 -7.69 5.41 0.86
CA LEU A 47 -7.33 5.96 2.17
C LEU A 47 -8.57 6.55 2.85
N LEU A 48 -8.88 6.02 4.03
CA LEU A 48 -9.92 6.54 4.92
C LEU A 48 -9.42 7.79 5.68
N PRO A 49 -10.32 8.63 6.22
CA PRO A 49 -9.94 9.80 7.04
C PRO A 49 -9.14 9.43 8.30
N CYS A 50 -9.22 8.18 8.75
CA CYS A 50 -8.40 7.64 9.85
C CYS A 50 -7.04 7.08 9.42
N ASN A 51 -6.65 7.26 8.16
CA ASN A 51 -5.44 6.72 7.54
C ASN A 51 -5.36 5.18 7.38
N HIS A 52 -6.43 4.44 7.71
CA HIS A 52 -6.54 3.05 7.26
C HIS A 52 -6.81 2.96 5.76
N VAL A 53 -6.37 1.87 5.14
CA VAL A 53 -6.50 1.65 3.70
C VAL A 53 -7.36 0.42 3.44
N LEU A 54 -8.33 0.54 2.54
CA LEU A 54 -9.19 -0.55 2.08
C LEU A 54 -9.37 -0.44 0.56
N CYS A 55 -9.53 -1.56 -0.15
CA CYS A 55 -9.84 -1.49 -1.58
C CYS A 55 -11.23 -0.87 -1.84
N GLN A 56 -11.37 -0.17 -2.97
CA GLN A 56 -12.61 0.53 -3.34
C GLN A 56 -13.85 -0.37 -3.31
N GLN A 57 -13.77 -1.59 -3.83
CA GLN A 57 -14.87 -2.54 -3.80
C GLN A 57 -15.25 -2.96 -2.37
N SER A 58 -14.27 -3.10 -1.48
CA SER A 58 -14.52 -3.40 -0.07
C SER A 58 -15.26 -2.27 0.62
N VAL A 59 -14.86 -1.02 0.36
CA VAL A 59 -15.56 0.17 0.84
C VAL A 59 -17.02 0.16 0.37
N LEU A 60 -17.27 -0.04 -0.93
CA LEU A 60 -18.62 -0.03 -1.49
C LEU A 60 -19.51 -1.13 -0.88
N LYS A 61 -18.96 -2.32 -0.66
CA LYS A 61 -19.66 -3.43 0.02
C LYS A 61 -20.02 -3.08 1.47
N ILE A 62 -19.11 -2.45 2.21
CA ILE A 62 -19.34 -2.05 3.62
C ILE A 62 -20.34 -0.88 3.70
N ALA A 63 -20.19 0.12 2.83
CA ALA A 63 -21.03 1.31 2.84
C ALA A 63 -22.46 1.03 2.36
N LYS A 64 -22.67 0.05 1.48
CA LYS A 64 -23.93 -0.30 0.77
C LYS A 64 -24.46 0.78 -0.19
N SER A 65 -24.08 2.05 0.03
CA SER A 65 -24.32 3.19 -0.85
C SER A 65 -23.13 4.15 -0.74
N ARG A 66 -22.82 4.88 -1.82
CA ARG A 66 -21.67 5.81 -1.84
C ARG A 66 -21.82 6.97 -0.86
N THR A 67 -23.05 7.45 -0.68
CA THR A 67 -23.40 8.57 0.19
C THR A 67 -23.62 8.14 1.65
N ARG A 68 -23.67 6.84 1.92
CA ARG A 68 -23.92 6.33 3.27
C ARG A 68 -22.63 6.32 4.08
N VAL A 69 -22.72 6.86 5.29
CA VAL A 69 -21.64 6.80 6.27
C VAL A 69 -21.44 5.36 6.77
N PHE A 70 -20.18 4.95 6.89
CA PHE A 70 -19.78 3.66 7.43
C PHE A 70 -18.60 3.81 8.40
N LYS A 71 -18.43 2.85 9.31
CA LYS A 71 -17.30 2.82 10.24
C LYS A 71 -16.12 2.06 9.65
N CYS A 72 -14.92 2.54 9.93
CA CYS A 72 -13.71 1.79 9.62
C CYS A 72 -13.75 0.42 10.33
N PRO A 73 -13.37 -0.69 9.68
CA PRO A 73 -13.29 -2.00 10.32
C PRO A 73 -12.25 -2.10 11.44
N TYR A 74 -11.27 -1.19 11.46
CA TYR A 74 -10.12 -1.21 12.37
C TYR A 74 -10.16 -0.13 13.44
N CYS A 75 -11.07 0.84 13.36
CA CYS A 75 -11.15 1.95 14.32
C CYS A 75 -12.56 2.56 14.35
N PRO A 76 -12.91 3.37 15.38
CA PRO A 76 -14.26 3.91 15.50
C PRO A 76 -14.58 5.06 14.53
N VAL A 77 -13.63 5.50 13.72
CA VAL A 77 -13.79 6.65 12.81
C VAL A 77 -14.74 6.30 11.66
N GLU A 78 -15.61 7.24 11.36
CA GLU A 78 -16.57 7.17 10.26
C GLU A 78 -16.02 7.75 8.95
N ALA A 79 -16.49 7.22 7.84
CA ALA A 79 -16.12 7.63 6.50
C ALA A 79 -17.32 7.54 5.54
N GLN A 80 -17.27 8.31 4.45
CA GLN A 80 -18.18 8.21 3.31
C GLN A 80 -17.35 7.88 2.08
N ALA A 81 -17.86 6.99 1.21
CA ALA A 81 -17.09 6.50 0.07
C ALA A 81 -16.64 7.63 -0.89
N ASP A 82 -17.46 8.68 -1.02
CA ASP A 82 -17.16 9.84 -1.89
C ASP A 82 -15.98 10.70 -1.39
N ASN A 83 -15.66 10.65 -0.10
CA ASN A 83 -14.61 11.48 0.52
C ASN A 83 -13.27 10.73 0.66
N LEU A 84 -13.16 9.53 0.08
CA LEU A 84 -11.94 8.74 0.14
C LEU A 84 -10.98 9.15 -0.96
N ARG A 85 -9.68 9.04 -0.66
CA ARG A 85 -8.62 9.35 -1.63
C ARG A 85 -7.94 8.06 -2.07
N PRO A 86 -7.67 7.86 -3.37
CA PRO A 86 -6.87 6.72 -3.81
C PRO A 86 -5.44 6.86 -3.27
N LEU A 87 -4.87 5.75 -2.81
CA LEU A 87 -3.46 5.68 -2.45
C LEU A 87 -2.65 5.36 -3.72
N THR A 88 -1.90 6.34 -4.21
CA THR A 88 -1.03 6.19 -5.38
C THR A 88 0.39 5.96 -4.94
N PHE A 89 1.04 4.93 -5.47
CA PHE A 89 2.47 4.73 -5.34
C PHE A 89 3.14 5.35 -6.58
N PRO A 90 3.94 6.42 -6.42
CA PRO A 90 4.48 7.20 -7.55
C PRO A 90 5.36 6.39 -8.50
N ASP A 91 6.03 5.35 -8.00
CA ASP A 91 7.03 4.58 -8.74
C ASP A 91 6.42 3.33 -9.44
N ILE A 92 5.08 3.24 -9.53
CA ILE A 92 4.35 2.09 -10.10
C ILE A 92 4.00 2.26 -11.60
N ILE A 93 4.47 3.31 -12.28
CA ILE A 93 4.30 3.49 -13.74
C ILE A 93 5.63 3.77 -14.41
#